data_AF-A0A957HD37-F1
#
_entry.id   AF-A0A957HD37-F1
#
_cell.length_a   1.000
_cell.length_b   1.000
_cell.length_c   1.000
_cell.angle_alpha   90.00
_cell.angle_beta   90.00
_cell.angle_gamma   90.00
#
_symmetry.space_group_name_H-M   'P 1'
#
loop_
_entity.id
_entity.type
_entity.pdbx_description
1 polymer ?
#
loop_
_entity_poly.entity_id
_entity_poly.type
_entity_poly.pdbx_seq_one_letter_code
_entity_poly.pdbx_strand_id
1 'polypeptide(L)'
;PCSPIHLCTLEPHTDILAVRINGVPVDPCDVIDASAGGTLEIDFEAHDPDGHLSYYQLTAHYGENQVRYLLNLPSATVTALTASQIGRTYSQALAQGAVAPIWTGGRYRLTITNLQQAFPHTCAYQLRLHARKRTIVSCNYSEPHWNTSEYAFTVTV
;
A
#
# COMPACT_ATOMS: atom_id res chain seq x y z
N PRO A 1 2.81 -13.73 11.43
CA PRO A 1 2.10 -14.05 12.68
C PRO A 1 0.59 -13.76 12.51
N CYS A 2 -0.28 -14.68 12.96
CA CYS A 2 -1.72 -14.44 12.95
C CYS A 2 -2.06 -13.33 13.96
N SER A 3 -2.87 -12.34 13.58
CA SER A 3 -3.27 -11.23 14.44
C SER A 3 -4.70 -10.80 14.10
N PRO A 4 -5.36 -9.94 14.91
CA PRO A 4 -6.66 -9.38 14.54
C PRO A 4 -6.66 -8.63 13.19
N ILE A 5 -5.49 -8.23 12.70
CA ILE A 5 -5.26 -7.47 11.47
C ILE A 5 -4.92 -8.42 10.31
N HIS A 6 -4.28 -9.55 10.59
CA HIS A 6 -4.00 -10.63 9.64
C HIS A 6 -4.98 -11.78 9.84
N LEU A 7 -6.02 -11.87 8.99
CA LEU A 7 -6.77 -13.12 8.85
C LEU A 7 -5.78 -14.27 8.69
N CYS A 8 -6.07 -15.43 9.26
CA CYS A 8 -5.21 -16.62 9.18
C CYS A 8 -5.13 -17.22 7.75
N THR A 9 -5.12 -16.37 6.72
CA THR A 9 -4.82 -16.70 5.33
C THR A 9 -3.41 -16.18 5.04
N LEU A 10 -2.65 -16.93 4.25
CA LEU A 10 -1.38 -16.46 3.71
C LEU A 10 -1.59 -15.55 2.47
N GLU A 11 -2.86 -15.31 2.10
CA GLU A 11 -3.24 -14.87 0.76
C GLU A 11 -4.44 -13.91 0.80
N PRO A 12 -4.32 -12.70 0.22
CA PRO A 12 -3.08 -12.14 -0.32
C PRO A 12 -2.09 -11.81 0.80
N HIS A 13 -0.79 -11.88 0.52
CA HIS A 13 0.25 -11.37 1.39
C HIS A 13 0.36 -9.85 1.25
N THR A 14 0.46 -9.16 2.39
CA THR A 14 0.74 -7.73 2.47
C THR A 14 1.94 -7.47 3.36
N ASP A 15 2.79 -6.52 2.99
CA ASP A 15 3.85 -6.03 3.88
C ASP A 15 4.27 -4.59 3.54
N ILE A 16 4.62 -3.81 4.56
CA ILE A 16 5.25 -2.48 4.40
C ILE A 16 6.73 -2.68 4.75
N LEU A 17 7.55 -2.80 3.71
CA LEU A 17 8.93 -3.25 3.81
C LEU A 17 9.88 -2.14 4.26
N ALA A 18 9.63 -0.90 3.84
CA ALA A 18 10.41 0.26 4.23
C ALA A 18 9.63 1.55 4.00
N VAL A 19 9.80 2.52 4.90
CA VAL A 19 9.32 3.89 4.76
C VAL A 19 10.54 4.82 4.79
N ARG A 20 10.59 5.79 3.89
CA ARG A 20 11.66 6.79 3.85
C ARG A 20 11.10 8.18 3.60
N ILE A 21 11.56 9.15 4.37
CA ILE A 21 11.26 10.57 4.16
C ILE A 21 12.58 11.24 3.76
N ASN A 22 12.61 11.89 2.59
CA ASN A 22 13.83 12.50 2.03
C ASN A 22 15.02 11.53 1.95
N GLY A 23 14.75 10.24 1.68
CA GLY A 23 15.75 9.18 1.63
C GLY A 23 16.21 8.64 2.99
N VAL A 24 15.79 9.25 4.11
CA VAL A 24 16.10 8.79 5.47
C VAL A 24 15.08 7.73 5.89
N PRO A 25 15.51 6.54 6.35
CA PRO A 25 14.60 5.54 6.90
C PRO A 25 13.79 6.10 8.06
N VAL A 26 12.50 5.77 8.08
CA VAL A 26 11.58 6.04 9.18
C VAL A 26 11.20 4.68 9.73
N ASP A 27 11.46 4.43 11.01
CA ASP A 27 11.09 3.21 11.71
C ASP A 27 9.69 3.33 12.36
N PRO A 28 9.04 2.22 12.74
CA PRO A 28 7.77 2.30 13.45
C PRO A 28 7.95 3.01 14.79
N CYS A 29 6.98 3.84 15.15
CA CYS A 29 6.95 4.69 16.34
C CYS A 29 7.89 5.91 16.32
N ASP A 30 8.61 6.15 15.22
CA ASP A 30 9.44 7.36 15.09
C ASP A 30 8.60 8.64 15.11
N VAL A 31 9.26 9.74 15.49
CA VAL A 31 8.75 11.11 15.37
C VAL A 31 9.67 11.85 14.40
N ILE A 32 9.14 12.21 13.23
CA ILE A 32 9.91 12.79 12.13
C ILE A 32 9.51 14.25 11.90
N ASP A 33 10.51 15.13 11.85
CA ASP A 33 10.32 16.50 11.38
C ASP A 33 10.35 16.56 9.85
N ALA A 34 9.20 16.93 9.29
CA ALA A 34 8.92 17.06 7.88
C ALA A 34 8.49 18.49 7.50
N SER A 35 8.74 19.48 8.37
CA SER A 35 8.40 20.89 8.14
C SER A 35 9.02 21.47 6.86
N ALA A 36 10.21 20.98 6.48
CA ALA A 36 10.86 21.34 5.22
C ALA A 36 10.21 20.72 3.96
N GLY A 37 9.26 19.78 4.13
CA GLY A 37 8.68 19.01 3.04
C GLY A 37 9.63 18.02 2.37
N GLY A 38 9.38 17.79 1.09
CA GLY A 38 10.20 16.93 0.24
C GLY A 38 9.48 15.67 -0.22
N THR A 39 10.14 14.51 -0.15
CA THR A 39 9.66 13.26 -0.75
C THR A 39 9.34 12.18 0.29
N LEU A 40 8.37 11.34 -0.05
CA LEU A 40 8.04 10.10 0.66
C LEU A 40 8.26 8.91 -0.28
N GLU A 41 8.97 7.91 0.20
CA GLU A 41 9.13 6.62 -0.47
C GLU A 41 8.62 5.50 0.44
N ILE A 42 7.82 4.59 -0.12
CA ILE A 42 7.32 3.41 0.59
C ILE A 42 7.55 2.19 -0.29
N ASP A 43 8.37 1.25 0.19
CA ASP A 43 8.47 -0.09 -0.40
C ASP A 43 7.44 -0.99 0.26
N PHE A 44 6.63 -1.67 -0.54
CA PHE A 44 5.56 -2.53 -0.04
C PHE A 44 5.34 -3.75 -0.93
N GLU A 45 4.77 -4.79 -0.34
CA GLU A 45 4.41 -6.04 -1.01
C GLU A 45 2.90 -6.24 -0.97
N ALA A 46 2.30 -6.48 -2.13
CA ALA A 46 0.92 -6.94 -2.27
C ALA A 46 0.92 -8.08 -3.27
N HIS A 47 0.85 -9.31 -2.77
CA HIS A 47 1.14 -10.50 -3.55
C HIS A 47 0.17 -11.64 -3.26
N ASP A 48 -0.33 -12.29 -4.31
CA ASP A 48 -1.11 -13.52 -4.22
C ASP A 48 -0.38 -14.62 -5.03
N PRO A 49 0.15 -15.67 -4.38
CA PRO A 49 0.95 -16.70 -5.05
C PRO A 49 0.15 -17.52 -6.07
N ASP A 50 -1.17 -17.63 -5.92
CA ASP A 50 -2.05 -18.30 -6.88
C ASP A 50 -2.45 -17.40 -8.06
N GLY A 51 -2.02 -16.13 -8.05
CA GLY A 51 -2.36 -15.20 -9.12
C GLY A 51 -3.80 -14.71 -9.06
N HIS A 52 -4.42 -14.71 -7.89
CA HIS A 52 -5.79 -14.28 -7.72
C HIS A 52 -5.91 -12.91 -7.04
N LEU A 53 -4.87 -12.06 -7.11
CA LEU A 53 -4.95 -10.71 -6.56
C LEU A 53 -6.10 -9.94 -7.23
N SER A 54 -6.94 -9.28 -6.44
CA SER A 54 -8.06 -8.44 -6.88
C SER A 54 -7.64 -6.99 -6.99
N TYR A 55 -7.12 -6.45 -5.89
CA TYR A 55 -6.58 -5.11 -5.79
C TYR A 55 -5.73 -4.95 -4.54
N TYR A 56 -5.00 -3.85 -4.49
CA TYR A 56 -4.40 -3.32 -3.27
C TYR A 56 -4.62 -1.82 -3.13
N GLN A 57 -4.60 -1.34 -1.89
CA GLN A 57 -4.70 0.07 -1.52
C GLN A 57 -3.70 0.38 -0.43
N LEU A 58 -3.06 1.54 -0.52
CA LEU A 58 -2.20 2.08 0.53
C LEU A 58 -2.76 3.42 0.99
N THR A 59 -3.08 3.49 2.28
CA THR A 59 -3.76 4.63 2.91
C THR A 59 -2.97 5.13 4.11
N ALA A 60 -3.09 6.41 4.44
CA ALA A 60 -2.63 6.96 5.71
C ALA A 60 -3.86 7.36 6.52
N HIS A 61 -4.03 6.73 7.68
CA HIS A 61 -5.03 7.08 8.69
C HIS A 61 -4.42 8.06 9.68
N TYR A 62 -5.16 9.10 10.06
CA TYR A 62 -4.66 10.14 10.97
C TYR A 62 -5.84 10.92 11.59
N GLY A 63 -5.56 11.67 12.65
CA GLY A 63 -6.58 12.44 13.38
C GLY A 63 -7.77 11.58 13.81
N GLU A 64 -8.95 12.20 13.85
CA GLU A 64 -10.21 11.48 14.10
C GLU A 64 -10.83 11.02 12.78
N ASN A 65 -10.70 9.72 12.48
CA ASN A 65 -11.31 9.06 11.32
C ASN A 65 -10.92 9.65 9.94
N GLN A 66 -9.80 10.37 9.84
CA GLN A 66 -9.34 10.89 8.54
C GLN A 66 -8.49 9.86 7.80
N VAL A 67 -8.63 9.83 6.48
CA VAL A 67 -7.94 8.88 5.60
C VAL A 67 -7.45 9.60 4.35
N ARG A 68 -6.20 9.34 3.96
CA ARG A 68 -5.63 9.73 2.66
C ARG A 68 -5.27 8.50 1.85
N TYR A 69 -5.76 8.42 0.62
CA TYR A 69 -5.38 7.38 -0.34
C TYR A 69 -4.08 7.74 -1.02
N LEU A 70 -2.95 7.26 -0.50
CA LEU A 70 -1.62 7.69 -0.90
C LEU A 70 -1.33 7.40 -2.38
N LEU A 71 -1.83 6.28 -2.89
CA LEU A 71 -1.67 5.92 -4.30
C LEU A 71 -2.37 6.94 -5.24
N ASN A 72 -3.44 7.62 -4.80
CA ASN A 72 -4.23 8.51 -5.64
C ASN A 72 -3.78 9.98 -5.56
N LEU A 73 -2.71 10.28 -4.83
CA LEU A 73 -2.21 11.64 -4.73
C LEU A 73 -1.63 12.10 -6.08
N PRO A 74 -1.77 13.38 -6.46
CA PRO A 74 -1.26 13.90 -7.73
C PRO A 74 0.24 13.70 -7.94
N SER A 75 1.02 13.74 -6.85
CA SER A 75 2.48 13.54 -6.88
C SER A 75 2.90 12.07 -6.72
N ALA A 76 1.96 11.13 -6.65
CA ALA A 76 2.24 9.71 -6.45
C ALA A 76 2.60 9.00 -7.75
N THR A 77 3.75 8.32 -7.76
CA THR A 77 4.16 7.38 -8.80
C THR A 77 4.45 6.03 -8.18
N VAL A 78 4.00 4.95 -8.83
CA VAL A 78 4.29 3.58 -8.39
C VAL A 78 5.20 2.93 -9.43
N THR A 79 6.30 2.34 -8.97
CA THR A 79 7.19 1.53 -9.80
C THR A 79 7.21 0.09 -9.30
N ALA A 80 7.44 -0.85 -10.21
CA ALA A 80 7.61 -2.25 -9.86
C ALA A 80 9.05 -2.50 -9.38
N LEU A 81 9.19 -3.18 -8.24
CA LEU A 81 10.46 -3.73 -7.79
C LEU A 81 10.62 -5.18 -8.26
N THR A 82 9.56 -5.99 -8.09
CA THR A 82 9.51 -7.38 -8.57
C THR A 82 8.23 -7.72 -9.33
N ALA A 83 7.20 -6.87 -9.26
CA ALA A 83 5.93 -7.11 -9.94
C ALA A 83 6.06 -6.97 -11.46
N SER A 84 5.30 -7.76 -12.22
CA SER A 84 5.26 -7.62 -13.69
C SER A 84 4.31 -6.51 -14.16
N GLN A 85 3.32 -6.16 -13.33
CA GLN A 85 2.34 -5.10 -13.60
C GLN A 85 2.27 -4.15 -12.39
N ILE A 86 2.24 -2.85 -12.66
CA ILE A 86 2.13 -1.77 -11.67
C ILE A 86 0.67 -1.38 -11.36
N GLY A 87 -0.29 -2.01 -12.06
CA GLY A 87 -1.71 -1.80 -11.85
C GLY A 87 -2.11 -2.09 -10.40
N ARG A 88 -3.07 -1.32 -9.89
CA ARG A 88 -3.56 -1.44 -8.49
C ARG A 88 -4.76 -2.37 -8.38
N THR A 89 -5.41 -2.64 -9.50
CA THR A 89 -6.53 -3.54 -9.63
C THR A 89 -6.26 -4.56 -10.72
N TYR A 90 -6.95 -5.69 -10.65
CA TYR A 90 -6.87 -6.74 -11.65
C TYR A 90 -7.18 -6.24 -13.06
N SER A 91 -8.20 -5.37 -13.21
CA SER A 91 -8.53 -4.76 -14.50
C SER A 91 -7.39 -3.92 -15.07
N GLN A 92 -6.66 -3.18 -14.23
CA GLN A 92 -5.49 -2.42 -14.66
C GLN A 92 -4.33 -3.34 -15.02
N ALA A 93 -4.12 -4.42 -14.28
CA ALA A 93 -3.09 -5.41 -14.60
C ALA A 93 -3.37 -6.09 -15.95
N LEU A 94 -4.62 -6.44 -16.26
CA LEU A 94 -5.01 -6.96 -17.57
C LEU A 94 -4.72 -5.95 -18.70
N ALA A 95 -5.03 -4.67 -18.49
CA ALA A 95 -4.71 -3.62 -19.44
C ALA A 95 -3.18 -3.43 -19.65
N GLN A 96 -2.37 -3.90 -18.70
CA GLN A 96 -0.90 -3.93 -18.75
C GLN A 96 -0.35 -5.29 -19.22
N GLY A 97 -1.20 -6.19 -19.73
CA GLY A 97 -0.77 -7.45 -20.33
C GLY A 97 -0.71 -8.65 -19.38
N ALA A 98 -1.31 -8.56 -18.18
CA ALA A 98 -1.51 -9.76 -17.35
C ALA A 98 -2.42 -10.77 -18.09
N VAL A 99 -2.10 -12.06 -17.98
CA VAL A 99 -2.83 -13.13 -18.67
C VAL A 99 -4.02 -13.54 -17.81
N ALA A 100 -5.25 -13.30 -18.26
CA ALA A 100 -6.44 -13.70 -17.53
C ALA A 100 -6.49 -15.24 -17.28
N PRO A 101 -6.90 -15.72 -16.09
CA PRO A 101 -7.41 -14.93 -14.96
C PRO A 101 -6.32 -14.45 -13.98
N ILE A 102 -5.04 -14.58 -14.32
CA ILE A 102 -3.89 -14.52 -13.42
C ILE A 102 -3.36 -13.09 -13.27
N TRP A 103 -3.23 -12.67 -12.02
CA TRP A 103 -2.44 -11.53 -11.60
C TRP A 103 -1.95 -11.76 -10.17
N THR A 104 -0.63 -11.89 -10.00
CA THR A 104 0.01 -12.19 -8.73
C THR A 104 0.33 -10.95 -7.90
N GLY A 105 0.47 -9.78 -8.53
CA GLY A 105 1.03 -8.60 -7.88
C GLY A 105 2.54 -8.75 -7.66
N GLY A 106 3.04 -8.29 -6.51
CA GLY A 106 4.46 -8.39 -6.14
C GLY A 106 4.91 -7.25 -5.24
N ARG A 107 6.17 -6.82 -5.40
CA ARG A 107 6.75 -5.69 -4.66
C ARG A 107 6.77 -4.43 -5.50
N TYR A 108 6.49 -3.33 -4.82
CA TYR A 108 6.31 -2.01 -5.39
C TYR A 108 7.07 -0.96 -4.58
N ARG A 109 7.41 0.14 -5.24
CA ARG A 109 7.80 1.39 -4.58
C ARG A 109 6.78 2.46 -4.93
N LEU A 110 6.16 3.05 -3.92
CA LEU A 110 5.44 4.31 -4.04
C LEU A 110 6.42 5.45 -3.78
N THR A 111 6.48 6.41 -4.69
CA THR A 111 7.18 7.69 -4.51
C THR A 111 6.17 8.83 -4.60
N ILE A 112 6.15 9.70 -3.59
CA ILE A 112 5.35 10.92 -3.52
C ILE A 112 6.33 12.09 -3.48
N THR A 113 6.31 12.94 -4.51
CA THR A 113 7.27 14.05 -4.63
C THR A 113 6.90 15.31 -3.83
N ASN A 114 5.69 15.34 -3.25
CA ASN A 114 5.24 16.39 -2.37
C ASN A 114 4.71 15.80 -1.06
N LEU A 115 5.57 15.74 -0.05
CA LEU A 115 5.31 15.15 1.26
C LEU A 115 4.06 15.72 1.96
N GLN A 116 3.79 17.01 1.82
CA GLN A 116 2.61 17.66 2.40
C GLN A 116 1.28 17.16 1.82
N GLN A 117 1.28 16.55 0.62
CA GLN A 117 0.08 15.88 0.10
C GLN A 117 -0.22 14.58 0.85
N ALA A 118 0.81 13.90 1.35
CA ALA A 118 0.66 12.71 2.18
C ALA A 118 0.36 13.06 3.64
N PHE A 119 1.10 14.03 4.18
CA PHE A 119 1.06 14.44 5.59
C PHE A 119 0.81 15.95 5.72
N PRO A 120 -0.45 16.42 5.66
CA PRO A 120 -0.76 17.84 5.59
C PRO A 120 -0.60 18.60 6.91
N HIS A 121 -0.65 17.91 8.06
CA HIS A 121 -0.58 18.51 9.39
C HIS A 121 0.21 17.64 10.38
N THR A 122 0.66 18.22 11.48
CA THR A 122 1.34 17.48 12.54
C THR A 122 0.38 16.45 13.16
N CYS A 123 0.70 15.16 13.05
CA CYS A 123 -0.16 14.08 13.55
C CYS A 123 0.59 12.75 13.66
N ALA A 124 0.00 11.82 14.41
CA ALA A 124 0.33 10.40 14.30
C ALA A 124 -0.37 9.84 13.05
N TYR A 125 0.41 9.25 12.15
CA TYR A 125 -0.07 8.61 10.93
C TYR A 125 0.10 7.10 11.06
N GLN A 126 -0.94 6.36 10.70
CA GLN A 126 -0.89 4.92 10.50
C GLN A 126 -1.05 4.63 9.02
N LEU A 127 0.04 4.21 8.37
CA LEU A 127 -0.04 3.64 7.05
C LEU A 127 -0.75 2.30 7.14
N ARG A 128 -1.65 2.05 6.20
CA ARG A 128 -2.38 0.80 6.08
C ARG A 128 -2.34 0.35 4.63
N LEU A 129 -1.66 -0.77 4.40
CA LEU A 129 -1.70 -1.53 3.16
C LEU A 129 -2.80 -2.58 3.27
N HIS A 130 -3.76 -2.55 2.36
CA HIS A 130 -4.83 -3.53 2.30
C HIS A 130 -4.84 -4.19 0.92
N ALA A 131 -4.88 -5.51 0.87
CA ALA A 131 -5.02 -6.25 -0.37
C ALA A 131 -6.14 -7.29 -0.26
N ARG A 132 -6.77 -7.57 -1.40
CA ARG A 132 -7.83 -8.58 -1.51
C ARG A 132 -7.55 -9.59 -2.61
N LYS A 133 -7.93 -10.83 -2.36
CA LYS A 133 -7.93 -11.93 -3.33
C LYS A 133 -9.33 -12.11 -3.92
N ARG A 134 -9.38 -12.45 -5.21
CA ARG A 134 -10.59 -12.88 -5.93
C ARG A 134 -10.89 -14.33 -5.60
N THR A 135 -12.13 -14.64 -5.22
CA THR A 135 -12.55 -16.01 -4.88
C THR A 135 -13.23 -16.76 -6.01
N ILE A 136 -13.71 -16.07 -7.05
CA ILE A 136 -14.31 -16.65 -8.25
C ILE A 136 -13.83 -15.85 -9.45
N VAL A 137 -13.44 -16.54 -10.53
CA VAL A 137 -13.08 -15.90 -11.81
C VAL A 137 -14.32 -15.14 -12.31
N SER A 138 -14.19 -13.81 -12.47
CA SER A 138 -15.24 -12.90 -12.97
C SER A 138 -16.38 -12.53 -12.01
N CYS A 139 -16.23 -12.67 -10.70
CA CYS A 139 -17.16 -12.10 -9.71
C CYS A 139 -16.45 -11.19 -8.71
N ASN A 140 -16.85 -9.91 -8.67
CA ASN A 140 -16.36 -8.91 -7.70
C ASN A 140 -17.16 -8.95 -6.37
N TYR A 141 -17.73 -10.10 -6.03
CA TYR A 141 -18.61 -10.24 -4.87
C TYR A 141 -17.98 -11.09 -3.76
N SER A 142 -18.31 -10.75 -2.52
CA SER A 142 -17.89 -11.39 -1.26
C SER A 142 -16.41 -11.27 -0.86
N GLU A 143 -15.44 -11.20 -1.77
CA GLU A 143 -13.96 -11.10 -1.54
C GLU A 143 -13.49 -11.39 -0.09
N PRO A 144 -13.76 -12.59 0.46
CA PRO A 144 -13.60 -12.85 1.90
C PRO A 144 -12.14 -12.93 2.32
N HIS A 145 -11.23 -13.15 1.37
CA HIS A 145 -9.81 -13.30 1.62
C HIS A 145 -9.12 -11.96 1.39
N TRP A 146 -8.70 -11.35 2.49
CA TRP A 146 -7.97 -10.10 2.49
C TRP A 146 -6.93 -10.12 3.59
N ASN A 147 -5.94 -9.27 3.42
CA ASN A 147 -4.92 -9.06 4.44
C ASN A 147 -4.58 -7.59 4.55
N THR A 148 -4.08 -7.20 5.72
CA THR A 148 -3.72 -5.83 6.02
C THR A 148 -2.38 -5.79 6.74
N SER A 149 -1.53 -4.83 6.38
CA SER A 149 -0.30 -4.51 7.13
C SER A 149 -0.33 -3.04 7.50
N GLU A 150 0.09 -2.73 8.73
CA GLU A 150 0.00 -1.39 9.31
C GLU A 150 1.37 -0.93 9.80
N TYR A 151 1.66 0.36 9.62
CA TYR A 151 2.94 0.98 9.96
C TYR A 151 2.70 2.38 10.51
N ALA A 152 2.99 2.59 11.80
CA ALA A 152 2.64 3.83 12.48
C ALA A 152 3.87 4.64 12.88
N PHE A 153 3.84 5.96 12.66
CA PHE A 153 4.85 6.94 13.07
C PHE A 153 4.20 8.32 13.19
N THR A 154 4.89 9.27 13.82
CA THR A 154 4.44 10.65 13.94
C THR A 154 5.22 11.55 13.00
N VAL A 155 4.51 12.49 12.36
CA VAL A 155 5.10 13.50 11.51
C VAL A 155 4.79 14.86 12.12
N THR A 156 5.80 15.71 12.25
CA THR A 156 5.66 17.14 12.57
C THR A 156 5.90 17.95 11.30
N VAL A 157 5.01 18.88 10.97
CA VAL A 157 5.11 19.79 9.81
C VAL A 157 4.93 21.23 10.21
#